data_AF-A0A3A4RPZ1-F1
#
_entry.id   AF-A0A3A4RPZ1-F1
#
_cell.length_a   1.000
_cell.length_b   1.000
_cell.length_c   1.000
_cell.angle_alpha   90.00
_cell.angle_beta   90.00
_cell.angle_gamma   90.00
#
_symmetry.space_group_name_H-M   'P 1'
#
loop_
_entity.id
_entity.type
_entity.pdbx_description
1 polymer ?
#
loop_
_entity_poly.entity_id
_entity_poly.type
_entity_poly.pdbx_seq_one_letter_code
_entity_poly.pdbx_strand_id
1 'polypeptide(L)'
;MNIGKAYSRTSFISIFLVIVILLALVDFAFYYGMDMIFSKITISMKAGSAGPELPGLMEKISRMDILLRTYFVPVSAGVFLLFGLMLWFYLKSAVRKLANQAATPSARESKSDSAAQKAAEKQKKELSDQRLFIHLLSVFQREGRLVDFFSENLDEYEDSQIGAAVRNIHENCQKTINKYMTLKAIIDQNEGDNVIIEPGFDPNAVKLVGNVAGEPPFKGILRHRGWQVARLDLPKLSDTGKLQAISPAEVEIQ
;
A
#
# COMPACT_ATOMS: atom_id res chain seq x y z
N MET A 1 -9.36 -6.16 13.70
CA MET A 1 -10.30 -7.11 14.34
C MET A 1 -11.28 -7.60 13.27
N ASN A 2 -11.34 -8.90 12.99
CA ASN A 2 -12.08 -9.47 11.85
C ASN A 2 -13.61 -9.44 12.06
N ILE A 3 -14.24 -8.30 11.76
CA ILE A 3 -15.69 -8.05 11.93
C ILE A 3 -16.54 -9.13 11.21
N GLY A 4 -16.10 -9.60 10.04
CA GLY A 4 -16.81 -10.65 9.29
C GLY A 4 -16.81 -12.04 9.97
N LYS A 5 -15.77 -12.39 10.73
CA LYS A 5 -15.72 -13.67 11.48
C LYS A 5 -16.60 -13.62 12.74
N ALA A 6 -16.69 -12.46 13.38
CA ALA A 6 -17.55 -12.26 14.54
C ALA A 6 -19.04 -12.34 14.15
N TYR A 7 -19.44 -11.64 13.08
CA TYR A 7 -20.83 -11.62 12.60
C TYR A 7 -21.35 -13.01 12.20
N SER A 8 -20.52 -13.82 11.53
CA SER A 8 -20.90 -15.17 11.09
C SER A 8 -21.13 -16.13 12.25
N ARG A 9 -20.45 -15.96 13.40
CA ARG A 9 -20.63 -16.84 14.57
C ARG A 9 -21.87 -16.46 15.37
N THR A 10 -22.07 -15.17 15.62
CA THR A 10 -23.24 -14.68 16.36
C THR A 10 -24.55 -14.93 15.60
N SER A 11 -24.56 -14.69 14.28
CA SER A 11 -25.73 -14.95 13.44
C SER A 11 -26.09 -16.44 13.38
N PHE A 12 -25.10 -17.33 13.31
CA PHE A 12 -25.34 -18.78 13.34
C PHE A 12 -25.97 -19.23 14.66
N ILE A 13 -25.47 -18.72 15.79
CA ILE A 13 -26.00 -19.06 17.13
C ILE A 13 -27.43 -18.57 17.29
N SER A 14 -27.74 -17.34 16.88
CA SER A 14 -29.11 -16.80 16.98
C SER A 14 -30.10 -17.54 16.09
N ILE A 15 -29.73 -17.89 14.85
CA ILE A 15 -30.59 -18.66 13.93
C ILE A 15 -30.85 -20.06 14.50
N PHE A 16 -29.80 -20.74 14.97
CA PHE A 16 -29.93 -22.06 15.57
C PHE A 16 -30.86 -22.04 16.78
N LEU A 17 -30.71 -21.04 17.66
CA LEU A 17 -31.55 -20.88 18.86
C LEU A 17 -33.03 -20.71 18.49
N VAL A 18 -33.34 -19.84 17.52
CA VAL A 18 -34.73 -19.59 17.07
C VAL A 18 -35.35 -20.85 16.47
N ILE A 19 -34.58 -21.61 15.70
CA ILE A 19 -35.06 -22.86 15.08
C ILE A 19 -35.34 -23.92 16.13
N VAL A 20 -34.49 -24.06 17.15
CA VAL A 20 -34.71 -25.00 18.26
C VAL A 20 -35.96 -24.65 19.05
N ILE A 21 -36.19 -23.36 19.34
CA ILE A 21 -37.42 -22.91 20.01
C ILE A 21 -38.65 -23.23 19.15
N LEU A 22 -38.59 -22.93 17.86
CA LEU A 22 -39.71 -23.13 16.96
C LEU A 22 -40.03 -24.63 16.78
N LEU A 23 -39.01 -25.47 16.69
CA LEU A 23 -39.16 -26.93 16.67
C LEU A 23 -39.84 -27.42 17.96
N ALA A 24 -39.38 -26.96 19.12
CA ALA A 24 -39.98 -27.36 20.40
C ALA A 24 -41.46 -26.94 20.51
N LEU A 25 -41.83 -25.76 20.00
CA LEU A 25 -43.22 -25.30 19.95
C LEU A 25 -44.08 -26.13 19.00
N VAL A 26 -43.57 -26.47 17.81
CA VAL A 26 -44.28 -27.28 16.82
C VAL A 26 -44.51 -28.70 17.33
N ASP A 27 -43.48 -29.32 17.90
CA ASP A 27 -43.59 -30.65 18.50
C ASP A 27 -44.58 -30.61 19.67
N PHE A 28 -44.47 -29.63 20.58
CA PHE A 28 -45.41 -29.49 21.70
C PHE A 28 -46.87 -29.35 21.25
N ALA A 29 -47.14 -28.49 20.26
CA ALA A 29 -48.48 -28.31 19.71
C ALA A 29 -49.01 -29.60 19.04
N PHE A 30 -48.14 -30.34 18.36
CA PHE A 30 -48.48 -31.62 17.75
C PHE A 30 -48.84 -32.68 18.80
N TYR A 31 -48.04 -32.83 19.85
CA TYR A 31 -48.30 -33.78 20.93
C TYR A 31 -49.62 -33.46 21.66
N TYR A 32 -49.89 -32.18 21.92
CA TYR A 32 -51.12 -31.72 22.56
C TYR A 32 -52.36 -31.92 21.66
N GLY A 33 -52.26 -31.60 20.37
CA GLY A 33 -53.34 -31.82 19.40
C GLY A 33 -53.69 -33.30 19.23
N MET A 34 -52.67 -34.17 19.15
CA MET A 34 -52.86 -35.61 19.09
C MET A 34 -53.56 -36.17 20.33
N ASP A 35 -53.21 -35.67 21.52
CA ASP A 35 -53.87 -36.09 22.77
C ASP A 35 -55.35 -35.66 22.82
N MET A 36 -55.66 -34.45 22.34
CA MET A 36 -57.05 -33.96 22.26
C MET A 36 -57.90 -34.76 21.26
N ILE A 37 -57.33 -35.16 20.13
CA ILE A 37 -58.00 -35.97 19.11
C ILE A 37 -58.19 -37.40 19.62
N PHE A 38 -57.14 -38.01 20.17
CA PHE A 38 -57.17 -39.39 20.65
C PHE A 38 -58.15 -39.57 21.82
N SER A 39 -58.21 -38.62 22.75
CA SER A 39 -59.18 -38.62 23.84
C SER A 39 -60.62 -38.51 23.34
N LYS A 40 -60.92 -37.62 22.38
CA LYS A 40 -62.25 -37.49 21.77
C LYS A 40 -62.68 -38.75 21.01
N ILE A 41 -61.77 -39.35 20.23
CA ILE A 41 -62.02 -40.61 19.50
C ILE A 41 -62.31 -41.73 20.49
N THR A 42 -61.51 -41.84 21.56
CA THR A 42 -61.70 -42.86 22.60
C THR A 42 -63.04 -42.71 23.32
N ILE A 43 -63.43 -41.49 23.69
CA ILE A 43 -64.71 -41.20 24.35
C ILE A 43 -65.89 -41.48 23.40
N SER A 44 -65.80 -41.05 22.14
CA SER A 44 -66.87 -41.27 21.14
C SER A 44 -67.05 -42.75 20.78
N MET A 45 -65.96 -43.52 20.68
CA MET A 45 -66.02 -44.97 20.49
C MET A 45 -66.59 -45.71 21.70
N LYS A 46 -66.38 -45.19 22.92
CA LYS A 46 -66.95 -45.76 24.15
C LYS A 46 -68.44 -45.40 24.34
N ALA A 47 -68.89 -44.30 23.74
CA ALA A 47 -70.28 -43.83 23.76
C ALA A 47 -71.14 -44.41 22.61
N GLY A 48 -70.52 -44.85 21.51
CA GLY A 48 -71.17 -45.57 20.41
C GLY A 48 -71.20 -47.08 20.65
N SER A 49 -72.35 -47.70 20.42
CA SER A 49 -72.65 -49.12 20.67
C SER A 49 -71.60 -50.11 20.16
N ALA A 50 -71.31 -51.11 21.01
CA ALA A 50 -70.41 -52.24 20.79
C ALA A 50 -70.72 -53.03 19.50
N GLY A 51 -69.93 -52.80 18.44
CA GLY A 51 -69.79 -53.71 17.31
C GLY A 51 -68.62 -54.69 17.52
N PRO A 52 -68.69 -55.94 17.02
CA PRO A 52 -67.68 -56.98 17.28
C PRO A 52 -66.29 -56.73 16.64
N GLU A 53 -66.12 -55.69 15.82
CA GLU A 53 -64.85 -55.35 15.15
C GLU A 53 -64.01 -54.27 15.87
N LEU A 54 -64.51 -53.70 16.97
CA LEU A 54 -63.85 -52.63 17.72
C LEU A 54 -62.45 -52.95 18.28
N PRO A 55 -62.13 -54.15 18.82
CA PRO A 55 -60.82 -54.37 19.45
C PRO A 55 -59.66 -54.32 18.44
N GLY A 56 -59.87 -54.83 17.22
CA GLY A 56 -58.86 -54.78 16.15
C GLY A 56 -58.65 -53.38 15.59
N LEU A 57 -59.70 -52.56 15.53
CA LEU A 57 -59.59 -51.15 15.13
C LEU A 57 -58.90 -50.30 16.20
N MET A 58 -59.18 -50.54 17.49
CA MET A 58 -58.51 -49.83 18.57
C MET A 58 -57.02 -50.16 18.65
N GLU A 59 -56.63 -51.43 18.42
CA GLU A 59 -55.23 -51.80 18.34
C GLU A 59 -54.53 -51.13 17.14
N LYS A 60 -55.23 -51.01 16.00
CA LYS A 60 -54.68 -50.36 14.81
C LYS A 60 -54.53 -48.84 15.00
N ILE A 61 -55.49 -48.19 15.65
CA ILE A 61 -55.46 -46.75 15.96
C ILE A 61 -54.38 -46.42 17.00
N SER A 62 -54.24 -47.23 18.04
CA SER A 62 -53.18 -47.03 19.05
C SER A 62 -51.78 -47.28 18.48
N ARG A 63 -51.61 -48.32 17.64
CA ARG A 63 -50.35 -48.56 16.93
C ARG A 63 -50.02 -47.42 15.97
N MET A 64 -51.02 -46.86 15.28
CA MET A 64 -50.84 -45.71 14.40
C MET A 64 -50.47 -44.44 15.18
N ASP A 65 -51.07 -44.18 16.35
CA ASP A 65 -50.69 -43.06 17.22
C ASP A 65 -49.23 -43.17 17.69
N ILE A 66 -48.81 -44.36 18.15
CA ILE A 66 -47.43 -44.61 18.59
C ILE A 66 -46.45 -44.36 17.45
N LEU A 67 -46.69 -44.93 16.27
CA LEU A 67 -45.84 -44.73 15.09
C LEU A 67 -45.76 -43.24 14.74
N LEU A 68 -46.91 -42.56 14.67
CA LEU A 68 -46.95 -41.15 14.30
C LEU A 68 -46.17 -40.29 15.30
N ARG A 69 -46.32 -40.50 16.61
CA ARG A 69 -45.58 -39.78 17.65
C ARG A 69 -44.08 -40.09 17.63
N THR A 70 -43.67 -41.32 17.32
CA THR A 70 -42.25 -41.69 17.26
C THR A 70 -41.55 -41.13 16.02
N TYR A 71 -42.22 -41.12 14.86
CA TYR A 71 -41.61 -40.65 13.61
C TYR A 71 -41.74 -39.13 13.39
N PHE A 72 -42.69 -38.45 14.04
CA PHE A 72 -42.90 -37.02 13.84
C PHE A 72 -41.69 -36.17 14.28
N VAL A 73 -41.15 -36.41 15.48
CA VAL A 73 -40.00 -35.66 16.04
C VAL A 73 -38.72 -35.77 15.19
N PRO A 74 -38.26 -36.95 14.74
CA PRO A 74 -37.06 -37.03 13.91
C PRO A 74 -37.28 -36.41 12.51
N VAL A 75 -38.50 -36.48 11.97
CA VAL A 75 -38.83 -35.88 10.67
C VAL A 75 -38.91 -34.35 10.76
N SER A 76 -39.57 -33.81 11.79
CA SER A 76 -39.62 -32.36 12.05
C SER A 76 -38.22 -31.80 12.28
N ALA A 77 -37.39 -32.48 13.08
CA ALA A 77 -35.99 -32.12 13.30
C ALA A 77 -35.16 -32.06 12.01
N GLY A 78 -35.30 -33.05 11.13
CA GLY A 78 -34.61 -33.07 9.84
C GLY A 78 -34.97 -31.87 8.97
N VAL A 79 -36.27 -31.55 8.86
CA VAL A 79 -36.77 -30.44 8.06
C VAL A 79 -36.27 -29.10 8.60
N PHE A 80 -36.41 -28.86 9.90
CA PHE A 80 -36.00 -27.59 10.53
C PHE A 80 -34.49 -27.33 10.47
N LEU A 81 -33.67 -28.38 10.60
CA LEU A 81 -32.21 -28.26 10.42
C LEU A 81 -31.82 -27.90 8.99
N LEU A 82 -32.50 -28.48 7.99
CA LEU A 82 -32.25 -28.20 6.58
C LEU A 82 -32.62 -26.74 6.24
N PHE A 83 -33.77 -26.27 6.70
CA PHE A 83 -34.17 -24.86 6.56
C PHE A 83 -33.19 -23.91 7.26
N GLY A 84 -32.69 -24.27 8.45
CA GLY A 84 -31.70 -23.46 9.16
C GLY A 84 -30.38 -23.31 8.44
N LEU A 85 -29.87 -24.41 7.88
CA LEU A 85 -28.66 -24.36 7.04
C LEU A 85 -28.90 -23.51 5.79
N MET A 86 -30.03 -23.66 5.12
CA MET A 86 -30.36 -22.87 3.93
C MET A 86 -30.41 -21.36 4.24
N LEU A 87 -31.07 -20.97 5.34
CA LEU A 87 -31.15 -19.58 5.78
C LEU A 87 -29.76 -19.01 6.11
N TRP A 88 -28.92 -19.79 6.79
CA TRP A 88 -27.55 -19.38 7.10
C TRP A 88 -26.70 -19.16 5.84
N PHE A 89 -26.79 -20.07 4.86
CA PHE A 89 -26.10 -19.90 3.57
C PHE A 89 -26.61 -18.68 2.80
N TYR A 90 -27.92 -18.44 2.80
CA TYR A 90 -28.53 -17.29 2.16
C TYR A 90 -28.06 -15.97 2.80
N LEU A 91 -28.07 -15.87 4.13
CA LEU A 91 -27.62 -14.69 4.85
C LEU A 91 -26.13 -14.43 4.65
N LYS A 92 -25.31 -15.49 4.66
CA LYS A 92 -23.87 -15.40 4.35
C LYS A 92 -23.60 -14.91 2.93
N SER A 93 -24.40 -15.36 1.97
CA SER A 93 -24.32 -14.92 0.57
C SER A 93 -24.75 -13.45 0.42
N ALA A 94 -25.87 -13.06 1.03
CA ALA A 94 -26.40 -11.71 1.00
C ALA A 94 -25.42 -10.70 1.65
N VAL A 95 -24.86 -11.03 2.82
CA VAL A 95 -23.88 -10.19 3.50
C VAL A 95 -22.59 -10.07 2.69
N ARG A 96 -22.12 -11.15 2.05
CA ARG A 96 -20.97 -11.08 1.13
C ARG A 96 -21.24 -10.17 -0.06
N LYS A 97 -22.45 -10.24 -0.64
CA LYS A 97 -22.86 -9.40 -1.78
C LYS A 97 -22.90 -7.92 -1.38
N LEU A 98 -23.46 -7.61 -0.22
CA LEU A 98 -23.51 -6.25 0.34
C LEU A 98 -22.12 -5.72 0.72
N ALA A 99 -21.28 -6.55 1.33
CA ALA A 99 -19.89 -6.17 1.67
C ALA A 99 -19.05 -5.89 0.42
N ASN A 100 -19.21 -6.67 -0.64
CA ASN A 100 -18.52 -6.44 -1.92
C ASN A 100 -19.02 -5.16 -2.62
N GLN A 101 -20.31 -4.83 -2.51
CA GLN A 101 -20.86 -3.57 -3.01
C GLN A 101 -20.38 -2.35 -2.20
N ALA A 102 -20.27 -2.46 -0.86
CA ALA A 102 -19.75 -1.39 -0.01
C ALA A 102 -18.23 -1.18 -0.12
N ALA A 103 -17.47 -2.22 -0.49
CA ALA A 103 -16.01 -2.12 -0.68
C ALA A 103 -15.59 -1.46 -2.00
N THR A 104 -16.53 -1.17 -2.92
CA THR A 104 -16.20 -0.74 -4.29
C THR A 104 -16.21 0.78 -4.57
N PRO A 105 -16.68 1.71 -3.71
CA PRO A 105 -16.45 3.15 -3.94
C PRO A 105 -15.16 3.67 -3.29
N SER A 106 -14.86 3.29 -2.05
CA SER A 106 -13.84 3.99 -1.23
C SER A 106 -12.38 3.60 -1.51
N ALA A 107 -12.11 2.38 -2.00
CA ALA A 107 -10.75 1.93 -2.27
C ALA A 107 -10.17 2.43 -3.61
N ARG A 108 -11.01 2.98 -4.50
CA ARG A 108 -10.60 3.47 -5.83
C ARG A 108 -10.22 4.96 -5.80
N GLU A 109 -10.92 5.77 -5.01
CA GLU A 109 -10.57 7.18 -4.76
C GLU A 109 -9.28 7.31 -3.93
N SER A 110 -9.14 6.55 -2.84
CA SER A 110 -7.96 6.58 -1.96
C SER A 110 -6.63 6.23 -2.67
N LYS A 111 -6.64 5.32 -3.65
CA LYS A 111 -5.42 4.99 -4.43
C LYS A 111 -5.14 5.98 -5.55
N SER A 112 -6.18 6.57 -6.15
CA SER A 112 -6.06 7.58 -7.20
C SER A 112 -5.47 8.88 -6.65
N ASP A 113 -5.95 9.35 -5.50
CA ASP A 113 -5.48 10.58 -4.87
C ASP A 113 -4.04 10.43 -4.35
N SER A 114 -3.69 9.26 -3.81
CA SER A 114 -2.31 8.97 -3.37
C SER A 114 -1.32 8.90 -4.54
N ALA A 115 -1.74 8.35 -5.70
CA ALA A 115 -0.90 8.31 -6.89
C ALA A 115 -0.72 9.71 -7.51
N ALA A 116 -1.78 10.51 -7.57
CA ALA A 116 -1.74 11.88 -8.06
C ALA A 116 -0.88 12.80 -7.15
N GLN A 117 -1.00 12.66 -5.83
CA GLN A 117 -0.16 13.40 -4.87
C GLN A 117 1.31 13.02 -5.00
N LYS A 118 1.64 11.73 -5.11
CA LYS A 118 3.02 11.27 -5.34
C LYS A 118 3.59 11.78 -6.67
N ALA A 119 2.79 11.80 -7.72
CA ALA A 119 3.20 12.34 -9.02
C ALA A 119 3.46 13.85 -8.93
N ALA A 120 2.59 14.61 -8.26
CA ALA A 120 2.75 16.04 -8.05
C ALA A 120 3.98 16.38 -7.18
N GLU A 121 4.24 15.59 -6.14
CA GLU A 121 5.43 15.74 -5.29
C GLU A 121 6.71 15.43 -6.05
N LYS A 122 6.72 14.36 -6.86
CA LYS A 122 7.84 14.03 -7.73
C LYS A 122 8.11 15.15 -8.73
N GLN A 123 7.07 15.68 -9.38
CA GLN A 123 7.21 16.79 -10.32
C GLN A 123 7.73 18.06 -9.63
N LYS A 124 7.23 18.37 -8.42
CA LYS A 124 7.72 19.50 -7.63
C LYS A 124 9.21 19.34 -7.28
N LYS A 125 9.63 18.13 -6.92
CA LYS A 125 11.03 17.81 -6.65
C LYS A 125 11.89 17.99 -7.90
N GLU A 126 11.49 17.42 -9.04
CA GLU A 126 12.21 17.58 -10.32
C GLU A 126 12.36 19.05 -10.71
N LEU A 127 11.30 19.85 -10.56
CA LEU A 127 11.36 21.29 -10.80
C LEU A 127 12.30 22.01 -9.81
N SER A 128 12.35 21.58 -8.56
CA SER A 128 13.30 22.11 -7.56
C SER A 128 14.75 21.77 -7.92
N ASP A 129 15.02 20.53 -8.32
CA ASP A 129 16.36 20.07 -8.70
C ASP A 129 16.85 20.81 -9.95
N GLN A 130 15.97 21.01 -10.95
CA GLN A 130 16.26 21.82 -12.13
C GLN A 130 16.60 23.28 -11.76
N ARG A 131 15.84 23.89 -10.85
CA ARG A 131 16.11 25.26 -10.38
C ARG A 131 17.47 25.35 -9.68
N LEU A 132 17.83 24.38 -8.85
CA LEU A 132 19.13 24.34 -8.16
C LEU A 132 20.28 24.26 -9.17
N PHE A 133 20.14 23.43 -10.20
CA PHE A 133 21.14 23.29 -11.25
C PHE A 133 21.34 24.59 -12.05
N ILE A 134 20.25 25.23 -12.50
CA ILE A 134 20.31 26.51 -13.21
C ILE A 134 20.89 27.60 -12.32
N HIS A 135 20.50 27.63 -11.04
CA HIS A 135 21.00 28.63 -10.10
C HIS A 135 22.50 28.53 -9.86
N LEU A 136 23.05 27.31 -9.75
CA LEU A 136 24.49 27.10 -9.65
C LEU A 136 25.21 27.77 -10.82
N LEU A 137 24.71 27.53 -12.04
CA LEU A 137 25.27 28.12 -13.25
C LEU A 137 25.12 29.65 -13.29
N SER A 138 23.98 30.19 -12.83
CA SER A 138 23.75 31.63 -12.69
C SER A 138 24.76 32.29 -11.75
N VAL A 139 25.08 31.65 -10.64
CA VAL A 139 26.07 32.16 -9.68
C VAL A 139 27.46 32.20 -10.32
N PHE A 140 27.88 31.14 -11.00
CA PHE A 140 29.18 31.15 -11.69
C PHE A 140 29.24 32.13 -12.86
N GLN A 141 28.13 32.32 -13.58
CA GLN A 141 28.07 33.30 -14.64
C GLN A 141 28.19 34.73 -14.09
N ARG A 142 27.44 35.07 -13.05
CA ARG A 142 27.45 36.41 -12.46
C ARG A 142 28.79 36.78 -11.83
N GLU A 143 29.41 35.86 -11.11
CA GLU A 143 30.65 36.15 -10.39
C GLU A 143 31.89 35.95 -11.27
N GLY A 144 31.87 34.98 -12.19
CA GLY A 144 33.06 34.54 -12.94
C GLY A 144 32.95 34.53 -14.47
N ARG A 145 31.80 34.87 -15.06
CA ARG A 145 31.56 34.82 -16.52
C ARG A 145 31.86 33.46 -17.16
N LEU A 146 31.59 32.38 -16.41
CA LEU A 146 31.95 31.02 -16.83
C LEU A 146 31.25 30.57 -18.12
N VAL A 147 29.97 30.91 -18.30
CA VAL A 147 29.22 30.54 -19.51
C VAL A 147 29.73 31.32 -20.72
N ASP A 148 30.05 32.61 -20.56
CA ASP A 148 30.68 33.40 -21.61
C ASP A 148 31.99 32.75 -22.05
N PHE A 149 32.85 32.37 -21.08
CA PHE A 149 34.13 31.75 -21.36
C PHE A 149 34.00 30.42 -22.13
N PHE A 150 33.05 29.56 -21.79
CA PHE A 150 32.82 28.31 -22.52
C PHE A 150 32.14 28.49 -23.88
N SER A 151 31.50 29.64 -24.11
CA SER A 151 30.84 29.95 -25.38
C SER A 151 31.77 30.66 -26.37
N GLU A 152 32.89 31.20 -25.87
CA GLU A 152 33.90 31.88 -26.69
C GLU A 152 34.73 30.87 -27.50
N ASN A 153 35.01 31.20 -28.76
CA ASN A 153 35.95 30.43 -29.57
C ASN A 153 37.38 30.87 -29.29
N LEU A 154 38.23 29.97 -28.79
CA LEU A 154 39.61 30.29 -28.45
C LEU A 154 40.61 30.13 -29.61
N ASP A 155 40.20 29.58 -30.75
CA ASP A 155 41.12 29.24 -31.87
C ASP A 155 41.84 30.47 -32.47
N GLU A 156 41.27 31.66 -32.33
CA GLU A 156 41.81 32.91 -32.88
C GLU A 156 42.74 33.67 -31.90
N TYR A 157 42.92 33.17 -30.68
CA TYR A 157 43.67 33.84 -29.62
C TYR A 157 45.00 33.15 -29.33
N GLU A 158 46.03 33.94 -29.06
CA GLU A 158 47.32 33.43 -28.60
C GLU A 158 47.26 33.03 -27.12
N ASP A 159 48.06 32.05 -26.71
CA ASP A 159 48.13 31.54 -25.32
C ASP A 159 48.31 32.66 -24.28
N SER A 160 49.05 33.70 -24.64
CA SER A 160 49.28 34.87 -23.76
C SER A 160 48.00 35.68 -23.51
N GLN A 161 47.14 35.82 -24.52
CA GLN A 161 45.85 36.53 -24.43
C GLN A 161 44.84 35.69 -23.65
N ILE A 162 44.78 34.39 -23.93
CA ILE A 162 43.95 33.44 -23.19
C ILE A 162 44.34 33.45 -21.71
N GLY A 163 45.64 33.33 -21.41
CA GLY A 163 46.15 33.36 -20.04
C GLY A 163 45.88 34.67 -19.31
N ALA A 164 45.82 35.80 -20.01
CA ALA A 164 45.46 37.09 -19.42
C ALA A 164 43.96 37.14 -19.03
N ALA A 165 43.07 36.64 -19.88
CA ALA A 165 41.63 36.61 -19.63
C ALA A 165 41.23 35.56 -18.57
N VAL A 166 41.76 34.35 -18.68
CA VAL A 166 41.37 33.19 -17.86
C VAL A 166 41.75 33.36 -16.39
N ARG A 167 42.85 34.05 -16.07
CA ARG A 167 43.27 34.23 -14.67
C ARG A 167 42.19 34.87 -13.82
N ASN A 168 41.53 35.92 -14.32
CA ASN A 168 40.45 36.60 -13.61
C ASN A 168 39.21 35.70 -13.48
N ILE A 169 38.83 35.00 -14.56
CA ILE A 169 37.70 34.04 -14.55
C ILE A 169 37.95 32.93 -13.53
N HIS A 170 39.14 32.33 -13.55
CA HIS A 170 39.56 31.28 -12.62
C HIS A 170 39.54 31.77 -11.16
N GLU A 171 40.17 32.92 -10.89
CA GLU A 171 40.20 33.49 -9.54
C GLU A 171 38.80 33.77 -9.00
N ASN A 172 37.91 34.33 -9.83
CA ASN A 172 36.54 34.61 -9.44
C ASN A 172 35.75 33.32 -9.19
N CYS A 173 35.84 32.33 -10.07
CA CYS A 173 35.18 31.04 -9.87
C CYS A 173 35.70 30.33 -8.60
N GLN A 174 37.00 30.40 -8.33
CA GLN A 174 37.60 29.84 -7.11
C GLN A 174 37.08 30.55 -5.86
N LYS A 175 37.00 31.88 -5.86
CA LYS A 175 36.39 32.67 -4.77
C LYS A 175 34.93 32.29 -4.56
N THR A 176 34.16 32.12 -5.63
CA THR A 176 32.76 31.71 -5.57
C THR A 176 32.60 30.32 -4.95
N ILE A 177 33.43 29.35 -5.35
CA ILE A 177 33.47 28.02 -4.72
C ILE A 177 33.73 28.17 -3.23
N ASN A 178 34.82 28.83 -2.84
CA ASN A 178 35.22 28.95 -1.44
C ASN A 178 34.21 29.73 -0.59
N LYS A 179 33.40 30.61 -1.20
CA LYS A 179 32.34 31.36 -0.55
C LYS A 179 31.15 30.49 -0.15
N TYR A 180 30.80 29.49 -0.96
CA TYR A 180 29.58 28.68 -0.79
C TYR A 180 29.85 27.23 -0.39
N MET A 181 31.07 26.72 -0.61
CA MET A 181 31.40 25.31 -0.43
C MET A 181 32.85 25.15 0.03
N THR A 182 33.05 24.35 1.07
CA THR A 182 34.37 23.89 1.50
C THR A 182 34.63 22.51 0.95
N LEU A 183 35.62 22.38 0.08
CA LEU A 183 36.02 21.12 -0.54
C LEU A 183 37.16 20.46 0.24
N LYS A 184 37.10 19.14 0.40
CA LYS A 184 38.18 18.29 0.93
C LYS A 184 38.47 17.14 -0.02
N ALA A 185 39.68 16.61 0.04
CA ALA A 185 40.01 15.37 -0.66
C ALA A 185 39.24 14.20 -0.05
N ILE A 186 38.90 13.20 -0.87
CA ILE A 186 38.33 11.94 -0.38
C ILE A 186 39.46 11.06 0.19
N ILE A 187 40.59 11.00 -0.51
CA ILE A 187 41.81 10.35 -0.05
C ILE A 187 42.86 11.43 0.20
N ASP A 188 43.33 11.54 1.44
CA ASP A 188 44.32 12.56 1.86
C ASP A 188 45.76 12.09 1.57
N GLN A 189 46.01 11.77 0.30
CA GLN A 189 47.33 11.42 -0.25
C GLN A 189 47.54 12.18 -1.56
N ASN A 190 48.80 12.29 -2.02
CA ASN A 190 49.08 12.99 -3.27
C ASN A 190 48.71 12.13 -4.47
N GLU A 191 48.35 12.79 -5.56
CA GLU A 191 48.19 12.13 -6.85
C GLU A 191 49.55 11.59 -7.29
N GLY A 192 49.60 10.30 -7.61
CA GLY A 192 50.83 9.56 -7.87
C GLY A 192 51.28 8.64 -6.72
N ASP A 193 50.72 8.80 -5.52
CA ASP A 193 51.07 7.95 -4.38
C ASP A 193 50.47 6.54 -4.49
N ASN A 194 51.14 5.57 -3.87
CA ASN A 194 50.63 4.21 -3.74
C ASN A 194 49.58 4.15 -2.62
N VAL A 195 48.33 3.88 -2.99
CA VAL A 195 47.20 3.72 -2.08
C VAL A 195 46.79 2.26 -1.96
N ILE A 196 46.31 1.90 -0.77
CA ILE A 196 45.65 0.62 -0.49
C ILE A 196 44.18 0.92 -0.23
N ILE A 197 43.31 0.29 -1.01
CA ILE A 197 41.86 0.39 -0.85
C ILE A 197 41.37 -0.84 -0.11
N GLU A 198 40.99 -0.63 1.14
CA GLU A 198 40.55 -1.68 2.05
C GLU A 198 39.18 -2.27 1.67
N PRO A 199 38.87 -3.49 2.14
CA PRO A 199 37.53 -4.06 2.02
C PRO A 199 36.46 -3.14 2.62
N GLY A 200 35.31 -3.03 1.95
CA GLY A 200 34.20 -2.18 2.41
C GLY A 200 34.30 -0.70 2.03
N PHE A 201 35.16 -0.33 1.08
CA PHE A 201 35.18 1.02 0.52
C PHE A 201 33.84 1.40 -0.13
N ASP A 202 33.49 2.70 -0.12
CA ASP A 202 32.29 3.20 -0.77
C ASP A 202 32.50 3.35 -2.30
N PRO A 203 31.78 2.60 -3.14
CA PRO A 203 31.88 2.69 -4.60
C PRO A 203 31.49 4.05 -5.18
N ASN A 204 30.75 4.88 -4.42
CA ASN A 204 30.42 6.25 -4.83
C ASN A 204 31.55 7.23 -4.55
N ALA A 205 32.43 6.93 -3.57
CA ALA A 205 33.54 7.79 -3.19
C ALA A 205 34.85 7.41 -3.91
N VAL A 206 35.08 6.11 -4.13
CA VAL A 206 36.31 5.61 -4.76
C VAL A 206 35.96 4.76 -5.97
N LYS A 207 36.40 5.22 -7.15
CA LYS A 207 36.29 4.47 -8.40
C LYS A 207 37.62 3.76 -8.70
N LEU A 208 37.58 2.44 -8.76
CA LEU A 208 38.72 1.63 -9.20
C LEU A 208 38.84 1.70 -10.73
N VAL A 209 40.04 1.94 -11.25
CA VAL A 209 40.32 2.05 -12.69
C VAL A 209 41.48 1.11 -13.05
N GLY A 210 41.32 0.31 -14.11
CA GLY A 210 42.34 -0.64 -14.59
C GLY A 210 41.88 -2.10 -14.49
N ASN A 211 42.84 -3.01 -14.32
CA ASN A 211 42.56 -4.44 -14.17
C ASN A 211 42.11 -4.76 -12.74
N VAL A 212 40.83 -4.59 -12.46
CA VAL A 212 40.23 -4.86 -11.15
C VAL A 212 39.80 -6.32 -11.12
N ALA A 213 40.70 -7.20 -10.67
CA ALA A 213 40.43 -8.63 -10.49
C ALA A 213 40.77 -9.06 -9.06
N GLY A 214 39.92 -9.92 -8.49
CA GLY A 214 40.05 -10.41 -7.10
C GLY A 214 39.23 -9.60 -6.09
N GLU A 215 39.42 -9.93 -4.83
CA GLU A 215 38.80 -9.25 -3.69
C GLU A 215 39.77 -8.23 -3.08
N PRO A 216 39.26 -7.14 -2.46
CA PRO A 216 40.10 -6.19 -1.74
C PRO A 216 40.93 -6.89 -0.64
N PRO A 217 42.08 -6.31 -0.22
CA PRO A 217 42.52 -4.94 -0.50
C PRO A 217 43.15 -4.75 -1.88
N PHE A 218 42.74 -3.69 -2.58
CA PHE A 218 43.33 -3.31 -3.87
C PHE A 218 44.52 -2.39 -3.67
N LYS A 219 45.62 -2.65 -4.38
CA LYS A 219 46.80 -1.77 -4.38
C LYS A 219 46.90 -1.06 -5.73
N GLY A 220 47.10 0.24 -5.70
CA GLY A 220 47.19 1.03 -6.93
C GLY A 220 47.78 2.41 -6.71
N ILE A 221 47.90 3.15 -7.80
CA ILE A 221 48.38 4.53 -7.79
C ILE A 221 47.16 5.46 -7.76
N LEU A 222 47.14 6.42 -6.83
CA LEU A 222 46.09 7.43 -6.76
C LEU A 222 46.19 8.34 -7.97
N ARG A 223 45.27 8.21 -8.94
CA ARG A 223 45.25 9.05 -10.14
C ARG A 223 44.60 10.41 -9.91
N HIS A 224 43.59 10.46 -9.05
CA HIS A 224 42.91 11.68 -8.64
C HIS A 224 42.37 11.47 -7.24
N ARG A 225 42.63 12.41 -6.33
CA ARG A 225 42.28 12.28 -4.90
C ARG A 225 40.79 12.38 -4.57
N GLY A 226 40.00 12.75 -5.57
CA GLY A 226 38.56 13.01 -5.43
C GLY A 226 38.28 14.29 -4.65
N TRP A 227 37.03 14.75 -4.72
CA TRP A 227 36.57 15.91 -3.98
C TRP A 227 35.27 15.57 -3.27
N GLN A 228 35.19 15.93 -1.99
CA GLN A 228 33.98 15.84 -1.18
C GLN A 228 33.66 17.22 -0.59
N VAL A 229 32.37 17.50 -0.43
CA VAL A 229 31.89 18.73 0.19
C VAL A 229 31.89 18.55 1.70
N ALA A 230 32.75 19.27 2.41
CA ALA A 230 32.82 19.28 3.87
C ALA A 230 31.82 20.27 4.50
N ARG A 231 31.51 21.35 3.79
CA ARG A 231 30.51 22.36 4.19
C ARG A 231 29.86 22.95 2.95
N LEU A 232 28.55 23.18 3.04
CA LEU A 232 27.75 23.79 1.98
C LEU A 232 26.87 24.89 2.57
N ASP A 233 27.07 26.12 2.12
CA ASP A 233 26.27 27.29 2.48
C ASP A 233 25.54 27.76 1.22
N LEU A 234 24.28 27.35 1.03
CA LEU A 234 23.52 27.72 -0.15
C LEU A 234 23.02 29.18 -0.07
N PRO A 235 23.18 29.99 -1.13
CA PRO A 235 22.53 31.29 -1.20
C PRO A 235 21.00 31.14 -1.20
N LYS A 236 20.29 32.14 -0.66
CA LYS A 236 18.82 32.14 -0.68
C LYS A 236 18.33 32.20 -2.12
N LEU A 237 17.57 31.19 -2.53
CA LEU A 237 16.87 31.15 -3.81
C LEU A 237 15.63 32.05 -3.70
N SER A 238 15.52 33.06 -4.56
CA SER A 238 14.30 33.85 -4.69
C SER A 238 13.19 32.97 -5.25
N ASP A 239 12.00 33.00 -4.63
CA ASP A 239 10.86 32.14 -4.98
C ASP A 239 10.12 32.56 -6.28
N THR A 240 10.66 33.54 -6.99
CA THR A 240 10.08 34.07 -8.22
C THR A 240 10.20 33.03 -9.35
N GLY A 241 9.07 32.67 -9.97
CA GLY A 241 8.94 31.54 -10.89
C GLY A 241 9.83 31.55 -12.15
N LYS A 242 9.88 30.38 -12.80
CA LYS A 242 10.55 30.05 -14.09
C LYS A 242 11.87 30.81 -14.35
N LEU A 243 12.89 30.58 -13.52
CA LEU A 243 14.28 30.88 -13.91
C LEU A 243 14.74 29.87 -14.96
N GLN A 244 14.41 30.12 -16.23
CA GLN A 244 15.11 29.51 -17.37
C GLN A 244 16.30 30.37 -17.82
N ALA A 245 16.38 31.63 -17.38
CA ALA A 245 17.46 32.53 -17.69
C ALA A 245 18.59 32.40 -16.65
N ILE A 246 19.82 32.20 -17.13
CA ILE A 246 21.03 32.10 -16.30
C ILE A 246 21.49 33.50 -15.87
N SER A 247 21.43 34.48 -16.77
CA SER A 247 21.69 35.90 -16.55
C SER A 247 20.70 36.72 -17.39
N PRO A 248 20.17 37.86 -16.90
CA PRO A 248 19.37 38.76 -17.73
C PRO A 248 20.23 39.35 -18.85
N ALA A 249 19.58 39.66 -19.99
CA ALA A 249 20.20 40.47 -21.03
C ALA A 249 20.23 41.93 -20.59
N GLU A 250 21.40 42.56 -20.66
CA GLU A 250 21.57 43.98 -20.35
C GLU A 250 21.42 44.78 -21.66
N VAL A 251 20.42 45.67 -21.70
CA VAL A 251 20.12 46.52 -22.86
C VAL A 251 20.26 47.97 -22.41
N GLU A 252 21.23 48.68 -22.98
CA GLU A 252 21.38 50.12 -22.79
C GLU A 252 20.35 50.85 -23.69
N ILE A 253 19.49 51.66 -23.08
CA ILE A 253 18.47 52.45 -23.80
C ILE A 253 19.06 53.83 -24.13
N GLN A 254 18.88 54.26 -25.38
CA GLN A 254 19.26 55.59 -25.88
C GLN A 254 18.10 56.59 -25.78
#